data_AF-A0A0R2QE72-F1
#
_entry.id   AF-A0A0R2QE72-F1
#
_cell.length_a   1.000
_cell.length_b   1.000
_cell.length_c   1.000
_cell.angle_alpha   90.00
_cell.angle_beta   90.00
_cell.angle_gamma   90.00
#
_symmetry.space_group_name_H-M   'P 1'
#
loop_
_entity.id
_entity.type
_entity.pdbx_description
1 polymer ?
#
loop_
_entity_poly.entity_id
_entity_poly.type
_entity_poly.pdbx_seq_one_letter_code
_entity_poly.pdbx_strand_id
1 'polypeptide(L)'
;MYKGYLLDTQVLVWLEHFPERIGKNSIHLIERRQVYFSSISVAELSFKGSLGKYPFNPDSPRAWNEAGIKTLNFDTGAGFAFPRFSASQVPDPMDRQIMAT
;
A
#
# COMPACT_ATOMS: atom_id res chain seq x y z
N MET A 1 8.35 -1.09 16.56
CA MET A 1 7.68 -2.14 15.75
C MET A 1 6.23 -1.74 15.61
N TYR A 2 5.75 -1.50 14.38
CA TYR A 2 4.35 -1.18 14.13
C TYR A 2 3.47 -2.41 14.37
N LYS A 3 2.25 -2.21 14.86
CA LYS A 3 1.25 -3.28 15.01
C LYS A 3 0.02 -2.88 14.22
N GLY A 4 -0.26 -3.60 13.15
CA GLY A 4 -1.41 -3.35 12.29
C GLY A 4 -1.30 -4.11 10.98
N TYR A 5 -2.08 -3.70 10.00
CA TYR A 5 -2.10 -4.29 8.66
C TYR A 5 -1.54 -3.28 7.65
N LEU A 6 -0.59 -3.74 6.84
CA LEU A 6 -0.17 -3.01 5.66
C LEU A 6 -1.13 -3.36 4.53
N LEU A 7 -1.76 -2.34 3.95
CA LEU A 7 -2.65 -2.51 2.82
C LEU A 7 -1.85 -2.63 1.54
N ASP A 8 -2.22 -3.61 0.73
CA ASP A 8 -1.75 -3.75 -0.64
C ASP A 8 -2.20 -2.55 -1.48
N THR A 9 -1.42 -2.21 -2.51
CA THR A 9 -1.72 -1.10 -3.42
C THR A 9 -3.09 -1.26 -4.08
N GLN A 10 -3.48 -2.48 -4.46
CA GLN A 10 -4.79 -2.76 -5.05
C GLN A 10 -5.94 -2.53 -4.05
N VAL A 11 -5.73 -2.80 -2.76
CA VAL A 11 -6.75 -2.55 -1.74
C VAL A 11 -6.99 -1.05 -1.56
N LEU A 12 -5.95 -0.22 -1.65
CA LEU A 12 -6.09 1.25 -1.64
C LEU A 12 -6.95 1.74 -2.81
N VAL A 13 -6.69 1.21 -4.01
CA VAL A 13 -7.49 1.51 -5.21
C VAL A 13 -8.95 1.11 -5.02
N TRP A 14 -9.19 -0.08 -4.47
CA TRP A 14 -10.56 -0.53 -4.22
C TRP A 14 -11.25 0.28 -3.13
N LEU A 15 -10.58 0.65 -2.05
CA LEU A 15 -11.17 1.50 -1.01
C LEU A 15 -11.65 2.84 -1.58
N GLU A 16 -10.90 3.41 -2.52
CA GLU A 16 -11.19 4.72 -3.09
C GLU A 16 -12.26 4.70 -4.19
N HIS A 17 -12.28 3.65 -5.03
CA HIS A 17 -13.11 3.64 -6.25
C HIS A 17 -14.10 2.48 -6.35
N PHE A 18 -13.83 1.36 -5.69
CA PHE A 18 -14.57 0.10 -5.84
C PHE A 18 -14.71 -0.65 -4.50
N PRO A 19 -15.24 -0.02 -3.43
CA PRO A 19 -15.24 -0.61 -2.10
C PRO A 19 -16.04 -1.92 -2.03
N GLU A 20 -16.98 -2.14 -2.95
CA GLU A 20 -17.73 -3.38 -3.10
C GLU A 20 -16.87 -4.60 -3.45
N ARG A 21 -15.65 -4.39 -3.96
CA ARG A 21 -14.66 -5.46 -4.23
C ARG A 21 -13.98 -5.96 -2.96
N ILE A 22 -14.13 -5.26 -1.84
CA ILE A 22 -13.52 -5.63 -0.57
C ILE A 22 -14.49 -6.48 0.23
N GLY A 23 -14.07 -7.70 0.55
CA GLY A 23 -14.87 -8.62 1.35
C GLY A 23 -15.19 -8.06 2.75
N LYS A 24 -16.35 -8.44 3.29
CA LYS A 24 -16.86 -7.96 4.59
C LYS A 24 -15.85 -8.12 5.74
N ASN A 25 -15.12 -9.23 5.77
CA ASN A 25 -14.10 -9.47 6.80
C ASN A 25 -12.93 -8.48 6.70
N SER A 26 -12.49 -8.15 5.49
CA SER A 26 -11.42 -7.19 5.27
C SER A 26 -11.85 -5.78 5.62
N ILE A 27 -13.07 -5.37 5.25
CA ILE A 27 -13.66 -4.10 5.70
C ILE A 27 -13.68 -4.03 7.24
N HIS A 28 -14.16 -5.09 7.90
CA HIS A 28 -14.18 -5.14 9.36
C HIS A 28 -12.79 -5.00 10.01
N LEU A 29 -11.75 -5.59 9.40
CA LEU A 29 -10.37 -5.41 9.86
C LEU A 29 -9.89 -3.98 9.63
N ILE A 30 -10.18 -3.40 8.47
CA ILE A 30 -9.79 -2.02 8.12
C ILE A 30 -10.42 -1.01 9.09
N GLU A 31 -11.69 -1.19 9.46
CA GLU A 31 -12.40 -0.30 10.37
C GLU A 31 -11.94 -0.39 11.84
N ARG A 32 -11.42 -1.55 12.27
CA ARG A 32 -11.17 -1.82 13.69
C ARG A 32 -9.70 -1.91 14.08
N ARG A 33 -8.80 -1.90 13.11
CA ARG A 33 -7.37 -2.12 13.33
C ARG A 33 -6.62 -0.95 12.72
N GLN A 34 -5.43 -0.69 13.25
CA GLN A 34 -4.54 0.26 12.61
C GLN A 34 -4.14 -0.31 11.25
N VAL A 35 -4.45 0.44 10.20
CA VAL A 35 -4.07 0.15 8.83
C VAL A 35 -3.04 1.15 8.35
N TYR A 36 -2.17 0.67 7.47
CA TYR A 36 -1.06 1.41 6.92
C TYR A 36 -1.02 1.28 5.40
N PHE A 37 -0.36 2.22 4.73
CA PHE A 37 0.05 2.06 3.34
C PHE A 37 1.53 2.39 3.19
N SER A 38 2.22 1.75 2.25
CA SER A 38 3.63 2.03 1.98
C SER A 38 3.76 3.26 1.08
N SER A 39 4.78 4.09 1.29
CA SER A 39 5.15 5.13 0.32
C SER A 39 5.48 4.54 -1.06
N ILE A 40 5.83 3.25 -1.14
CA ILE A 40 6.06 2.53 -2.40
C ILE A 40 4.75 2.32 -3.17
N SER A 41 3.62 2.10 -2.48
CA SER A 41 2.31 2.04 -3.14
C SER A 41 1.98 3.34 -3.87
N VAL A 42 2.39 4.49 -3.32
CA VAL A 42 2.27 5.80 -4.00
C VAL A 42 3.14 5.86 -5.25
N ALA A 43 4.40 5.41 -5.15
CA ALA A 43 5.31 5.37 -6.30
C ALA A 43 4.78 4.44 -7.41
N GLU A 44 4.26 3.28 -7.05
CA GLU A 44 3.65 2.31 -7.96
C GLU A 44 2.44 2.89 -8.69
N LEU A 45 1.50 3.51 -7.98
CA LEU A 45 0.31 4.12 -8.58
C LEU A 45 0.66 5.33 -9.45
N SER A 46 1.61 6.17 -9.01
CA SER A 46 2.09 7.30 -9.79
C SER A 46 2.75 6.85 -11.09
N PHE A 47 3.56 5.78 -11.04
CA PHE A 47 4.18 5.20 -12.23
C PHE A 47 3.14 4.60 -13.17
N LYS A 48 2.19 3.82 -12.64
CA LYS A 48 1.05 3.30 -13.44
C LYS A 48 0.24 4.43 -14.08
N GLY A 49 0.08 5.57 -13.40
CA GLY A 49 -0.54 6.77 -13.95
C GLY A 49 0.26 7.40 -15.08
N SER A 50 1.57 7.51 -14.96
CA SER A 50 2.43 7.98 -16.07
C SER A 50 2.35 7.10 -17.32
N LEU A 51 2.02 5.81 -17.16
CA LEU A 51 1.83 4.87 -18.26
C LEU A 51 0.40 4.87 -18.82
N GLY A 52 -0.50 5.73 -18.32
CA GLY A 52 -1.91 5.77 -18.70
C GLY A 52 -2.72 4.54 -18.27
N LYS A 53 -2.17 3.69 -17.38
CA LYS A 53 -2.81 2.45 -16.92
C LYS A 53 -3.79 2.68 -15.77
N TYR A 54 -3.63 3.77 -15.03
CA TYR A 54 -4.45 4.08 -13.86
C TYR A 54 -4.46 5.59 -13.59
N PRO A 55 -5.61 6.29 -13.59
CA PRO A 55 -5.65 7.73 -13.33
C PRO A 55 -5.46 8.03 -11.84
N PHE A 56 -4.21 7.97 -11.36
CA PHE A 56 -3.90 8.23 -9.96
C PHE A 56 -4.08 9.72 -9.62
N ASN A 57 -4.88 10.00 -8.59
CA ASN A 57 -5.01 11.35 -8.05
C ASN A 57 -3.84 11.62 -7.06
N PRO A 58 -2.99 12.63 -7.31
CA PRO A 58 -1.88 12.97 -6.42
C PRO A 58 -2.30 13.32 -4.98
N ASP A 59 -3.57 13.68 -4.77
CA ASP A 59 -4.11 13.98 -3.45
C ASP A 59 -4.57 12.74 -2.66
N SER A 60 -4.68 11.56 -3.29
CA SER A 60 -5.13 10.34 -2.62
C SER A 60 -4.32 9.99 -1.36
N PRO A 61 -2.97 10.10 -1.32
CA PRO A 61 -2.21 9.82 -0.09
C PRO A 61 -2.57 10.74 1.09
N ARG A 62 -2.95 11.99 0.81
CA ARG A 62 -3.45 12.92 1.84
C ARG A 62 -4.81 12.43 2.34
N ALA A 63 -5.73 12.13 1.43
CA ALA A 63 -7.07 11.64 1.77
C ALA A 63 -7.03 10.33 2.58
N TRP A 64 -6.14 9.39 2.23
CA TRP A 64 -5.97 8.14 2.99
C TRP A 64 -5.49 8.39 4.42
N ASN A 65 -4.55 9.33 4.61
CA ASN A 65 -4.07 9.71 5.94
C ASN A 65 -5.15 10.36 6.81
N GLU A 66 -5.98 11.20 6.20
CA GLU A 66 -7.16 11.83 6.83
C GLU A 66 -8.23 10.79 7.19
N ALA A 67 -8.40 9.75 6.36
CA ALA A 67 -9.26 8.60 6.62
C ALA A 67 -8.68 7.61 7.66
N GLY A 68 -7.49 7.88 8.21
CA GLY A 68 -6.88 7.06 9.26
C GLY A 68 -5.95 5.95 8.78
N ILE A 69 -5.75 5.80 7.46
CA ILE A 69 -4.77 4.88 6.87
C ILE A 69 -3.40 5.58 6.88
N LYS A 70 -2.51 5.15 7.78
CA LYS A 70 -1.25 5.88 8.03
C LYS A 70 -0.14 5.47 7.06
N THR A 71 0.63 6.43 6.57
CA THR A 71 1.80 6.11 5.75
C THR A 71 2.89 5.43 6.58
N LEU A 72 3.50 4.39 6.01
CA LEU A 72 4.83 3.92 6.38
C LEU A 72 5.80 4.26 5.25
N ASN A 73 6.90 4.92 5.59
CA ASN A 73 7.89 5.33 4.60
C ASN A 73 8.88 4.20 4.34
N PHE A 74 9.19 3.95 3.07
CA PHE A 74 10.32 3.11 2.71
C PHE A 74 11.62 3.88 2.96
N ASP A 75 12.14 3.72 4.17
CA ASP A 75 13.36 4.37 4.65
C ASP A 75 14.59 3.45 4.51
N THR A 76 15.73 3.88 5.06
CA THR A 76 16.96 3.08 5.06
C THR A 76 16.79 1.74 5.78
N GLY A 77 15.96 1.69 6.83
CA GLY A 77 15.66 0.45 7.56
C GLY A 77 14.89 -0.54 6.68
N ALA A 78 13.87 -0.07 5.97
CA ALA A 78 13.16 -0.86 4.96
C ALA A 78 14.11 -1.33 3.84
N GLY A 79 15.02 -0.47 3.40
CA GLY A 79 16.07 -0.80 2.43
C GLY A 79 16.98 -1.96 2.89
N PHE A 80 17.33 -2.03 4.18
CA PHE A 80 18.08 -3.17 4.72
C PHE A 80 17.23 -4.43 4.91
N ALA A 81 15.91 -4.30 5.07
CA ALA A 81 15.00 -5.43 5.16
C ALA A 81 14.64 -6.02 3.78
N PHE A 82 14.67 -5.21 2.71
CA PHE A 82 14.32 -5.60 1.35
C PHE A 82 14.94 -6.93 0.85
N PRO A 83 16.24 -7.21 1.07
CA PRO A 83 16.85 -8.47 0.61
C PRO A 83 16.33 -9.73 1.29
N ARG A 84 15.54 -9.61 2.38
CA ARG A 84 14.93 -10.75 3.08
C ARG A 84 13.81 -11.40 2.27
N PHE A 85 13.25 -10.68 1.29
CA PHE A 85 12.19 -11.18 0.42
C PHE A 85 12.81 -11.65 -0.90
N SER A 86 12.74 -12.95 -1.20
CA SER A 86 13.36 -13.50 -2.40
C SER A 86 12.54 -13.24 -3.66
N ALA A 87 13.22 -13.13 -4.80
CA ALA A 87 12.55 -13.04 -6.11
C ALA A 87 11.80 -14.31 -6.51
N SER A 88 12.14 -15.45 -5.92
CA SER A 88 11.39 -16.71 -6.12
C SER A 88 10.06 -16.73 -5.40
N GLN A 89 9.89 -15.97 -4.31
CA GLN A 89 8.64 -15.89 -3.55
C GLN A 89 7.81 -14.68 -3.97
N VAL A 90 8.46 -13.54 -4.20
CA VAL A 90 7.83 -12.27 -4.54
C VAL A 90 8.58 -11.70 -5.74
N PRO A 91 8.14 -11.98 -6.97
CA PRO A 91 8.90 -11.64 -8.18
C PRO A 91 9.07 -10.13 -8.41
N ASP A 92 8.02 -9.34 -8.14
CA ASP A 92 8.04 -7.89 -8.37
C ASP A 92 8.91 -7.18 -7.32
N PRO A 93 9.93 -6.40 -7.72
CA PRO A 93 10.70 -5.56 -6.80
C PRO A 93 9.83 -4.55 -6.02
N MET A 94 8.77 -3.98 -6.59
CA MET A 94 7.93 -3.02 -5.86
C MET A 94 7.15 -3.72 -4.74
N ASP A 95 6.59 -4.90 -4.99
CA ASP A 95 5.92 -5.70 -3.96
C ASP A 95 6.89 -6.06 -2.82
N ARG A 96 8.12 -6.43 -3.15
CA ARG A 96 9.17 -6.68 -2.15
C ARG A 96 9.49 -5.43 -1.33
N GLN A 97 9.50 -4.25 -1.95
CA GLN A 97 9.71 -2.98 -1.24
C GLN A 97 8.53 -2.65 -0.33
N ILE A 98 7.29 -2.89 -0.77
CA ILE A 98 6.08 -2.76 0.07
C ILE A 98 6.20 -3.66 1.30
N MET A 99 6.53 -4.95 1.11
CA MET A 99 6.67 -5.91 2.23
C MET A 99 7.79 -5.55 3.21
N ALA A 100 8.82 -4.86 2.75
CA ALA A 100 9.94 -4.43 3.58
C ALA A 100 9.69 -3.12 4.33
N THR A 101 8.61 -2.40 4.01
CA THR A 101 8.18 -1.17 4.68
C THR A 101 7.59 -1.47 6.06
#